data_AF-A0A964KMN7-F1
#
_entry.id   AF-A0A964KMN7-F1
#
_cell.length_a   1.000
_cell.length_b   1.000
_cell.length_c   1.000
_cell.angle_alpha   90.00
_cell.angle_beta   90.00
_cell.angle_gamma   90.00
#
_symmetry.space_group_name_H-M   'P 1'
#
loop_
_entity.id
_entity.type
_entity.pdbx_description
1 polymer ?
#
loop_
_entity_poly.entity_id
_entity_poly.type
_entity_poly.pdbx_seq_one_letter_code
_entity_poly.pdbx_strand_id
1 'polypeptide(L)'
;MEGYKRVLHILKDVGDALAFTYVDKYDIKPMRFKEASGFVSGKVGLREEWRLLQKVFNLGGIGILNDLTHCLRYGDITAVRGDSLLAIVEVKSGRNRNQRARRQSTGIERIVDYLKTGTTRDLYGIQGEFKRFAVRGEEVNHRERMDAIIRKARKDGLSWEEVERAFSMS
;
A
#
# COMPACT_ATOMS: atom_id res chain seq x y z
N MET A 1 -8.48 -11.15 -23.23
CA MET A 1 -7.59 -11.19 -22.03
C MET A 1 -6.83 -9.89 -21.82
N GLU A 2 -6.30 -9.24 -22.86
CA GLU A 2 -5.54 -7.98 -22.73
C GLU A 2 -6.35 -6.79 -22.19
N GLY A 3 -7.60 -6.62 -22.65
CA GLY A 3 -8.49 -5.56 -22.15
C GLY A 3 -8.79 -5.65 -20.64
N TYR A 4 -8.94 -6.86 -20.10
CA TYR A 4 -9.16 -7.08 -18.67
C TYR A 4 -7.94 -6.70 -17.83
N LYS A 5 -6.73 -7.00 -18.32
CA LYS A 5 -5.49 -6.60 -17.63
C LYS A 5 -5.36 -5.08 -17.57
N ARG A 6 -5.71 -4.38 -18.66
CA ARG A 6 -5.69 -2.91 -18.69
C ARG A 6 -6.68 -2.30 -17.71
N VAL A 7 -7.92 -2.78 -17.67
CA VAL A 7 -8.92 -2.31 -16.71
C VAL A 7 -8.44 -2.57 -15.28
N LEU A 8 -7.90 -3.75 -15.00
CA LEU A 8 -7.37 -4.07 -13.67
C LEU A 8 -6.23 -3.12 -13.28
N HIS A 9 -5.32 -2.82 -14.20
CA HIS A 9 -4.24 -1.86 -13.95
C HIS A 9 -4.79 -0.47 -13.59
N ILE A 10 -5.76 0.03 -14.36
CA ILE A 10 -6.39 1.34 -14.08
C ILE A 10 -7.05 1.34 -12.69
N LEU A 11 -7.75 0.25 -12.33
CA LEU A 11 -8.36 0.14 -11.00
C LEU A 11 -7.31 0.15 -9.89
N LYS A 12 -6.15 -0.48 -10.12
CA LYS A 12 -5.05 -0.47 -9.17
C LYS A 12 -4.38 0.89 -9.05
N ASP A 13 -4.23 1.62 -10.15
CA ASP A 13 -3.74 3.00 -10.14
C ASP A 13 -4.66 3.91 -9.32
N VAL A 14 -5.99 3.74 -9.45
CA VAL A 14 -6.98 4.46 -8.65
C VAL A 14 -6.88 4.07 -7.17
N GLY A 15 -6.72 2.79 -6.85
CA GLY A 15 -6.56 2.35 -5.47
C GLY A 15 -5.26 2.83 -4.82
N ASP A 16 -4.15 2.85 -5.57
CA ASP A 16 -2.89 3.45 -5.11
C ASP A 16 -3.07 4.95 -4.84
N ALA A 17 -3.76 5.69 -5.72
CA ALA A 17 -4.06 7.10 -5.49
C ALA A 17 -4.84 7.32 -4.19
N LEU A 18 -5.83 6.47 -3.90
CA LEU A 18 -6.56 6.50 -2.62
C LEU A 18 -5.63 6.20 -1.43
N ALA A 19 -4.78 5.18 -1.53
CA ALA A 19 -3.83 4.84 -0.48
C ALA A 19 -2.89 6.02 -0.17
N PHE A 20 -2.27 6.62 -1.18
CA PHE A 20 -1.38 7.78 -1.01
C PHE A 20 -2.10 9.07 -0.58
N THR A 21 -3.42 9.14 -0.72
CA THR A 21 -4.22 10.28 -0.22
C THR A 21 -4.46 10.18 1.28
N TYR A 22 -4.64 8.96 1.81
CA TYR A 22 -5.11 8.77 3.19
C TYR A 22 -4.09 8.10 4.12
N VAL A 23 -3.00 7.55 3.59
CA VAL A 23 -1.97 6.86 4.38
C VAL A 23 -0.63 7.53 4.14
N ASP A 24 0.12 7.75 5.21
CA ASP A 24 1.48 8.26 5.13
C ASP A 24 2.34 7.36 4.23
N LYS A 25 3.06 7.95 3.28
CA LYS A 25 3.93 7.21 2.33
C LYS A 25 4.99 6.35 3.04
N TYR A 26 5.44 6.74 4.23
CA TYR A 26 6.39 5.99 5.06
C TYR A 26 5.75 4.76 5.71
N ASP A 27 4.42 4.73 5.87
CA ASP A 27 3.65 3.57 6.29
C ASP A 27 3.27 2.67 5.11
N ILE A 28 3.05 3.26 3.93
CA ILE A 28 2.86 2.49 2.67
C ILE A 28 4.13 1.73 2.29
N LYS A 29 5.31 2.38 2.39
CA LYS A 29 6.60 1.82 1.98
C LYS A 29 6.84 0.38 2.47
N PRO A 30 6.71 0.06 3.78
CA PRO A 30 6.93 -1.30 4.25
C PRO A 30 5.85 -2.28 3.78
N MET A 31 4.63 -1.82 3.45
CA MET A 31 3.57 -2.70 2.95
C MET A 31 3.83 -3.23 1.52
N ARG A 32 4.70 -2.56 0.74
CA ARG A 32 5.00 -2.91 -0.66
C ARG A 32 5.93 -4.12 -0.81
N PHE A 33 6.83 -4.37 0.13
CA PHE A 33 7.94 -5.32 -0.08
C PHE A 33 7.54 -6.80 -0.07
N LYS A 34 6.31 -7.12 0.31
CA LYS A 34 5.76 -8.46 0.15
C LYS A 34 5.55 -8.77 -1.33
N GLU A 35 5.76 -10.02 -1.73
CA GLU A 35 5.38 -10.48 -3.07
C GLU A 35 3.89 -10.18 -3.32
N ALA A 36 3.56 -9.76 -4.55
CA ALA A 36 2.18 -9.51 -4.91
C ALA A 36 1.38 -10.79 -4.70
N SER A 37 0.32 -10.73 -3.89
CA SER A 37 -0.66 -11.80 -3.85
C SER A 37 -1.23 -11.97 -5.26
N GLY A 38 -1.19 -13.20 -5.77
CA GLY A 38 -2.01 -13.56 -6.93
C GLY A 38 -3.47 -13.22 -6.60
N PHE A 39 -4.22 -12.78 -7.61
CA PHE A 39 -5.63 -12.41 -7.49
C PHE A 39 -6.40 -13.57 -6.86
N VAL A 40 -6.88 -13.42 -5.62
CA VAL A 40 -7.71 -14.44 -4.98
C VAL A 40 -8.77 -13.75 -4.14
N SER A 41 -9.90 -13.44 -4.76
CA SER A 41 -11.16 -13.60 -4.04
C SER A 41 -12.16 -14.33 -4.91
N GLY A 42 -12.58 -15.51 -4.44
CA GLY A 42 -13.76 -16.18 -4.98
C GLY A 42 -15.01 -15.38 -4.64
N LYS A 43 -16.12 -15.61 -5.36
CA LYS A 43 -17.39 -14.86 -5.19
C LYS A 43 -17.89 -14.72 -3.74
N VAL A 44 -17.54 -15.66 -2.85
CA VAL A 44 -17.91 -15.62 -1.43
C VAL A 44 -17.04 -14.66 -0.61
N GLY A 45 -15.74 -14.56 -0.92
CA GLY A 45 -14.81 -13.64 -0.23
C GLY A 45 -15.18 -12.17 -0.46
N LEU A 46 -15.47 -11.83 -1.72
CA LEU A 46 -15.83 -10.46 -2.10
C LEU A 46 -17.04 -9.90 -1.33
N ARG A 47 -18.04 -10.74 -1.04
CA ARG A 47 -19.24 -10.28 -0.29
C ARG A 47 -18.90 -9.92 1.16
N GLU A 48 -18.04 -10.70 1.80
CA GLU A 48 -17.62 -10.42 3.18
C GLU A 48 -16.64 -9.25 3.24
N GLU A 49 -15.71 -9.16 2.29
CA GLU A 49 -14.86 -7.97 2.10
C GLU A 49 -15.70 -6.70 1.94
N TRP A 50 -16.73 -6.75 1.08
CA TRP A 50 -17.64 -5.63 0.86
C TRP A 50 -18.40 -5.22 2.13
N ARG A 51 -18.93 -6.18 2.89
CA ARG A 51 -19.60 -5.90 4.17
C ARG A 51 -18.65 -5.24 5.17
N LEU A 52 -17.40 -5.71 5.21
CA LEU A 52 -16.39 -5.12 6.10
C LEU A 52 -16.05 -3.69 5.68
N LEU A 53 -15.87 -3.43 4.38
CA LEU A 53 -15.70 -2.07 3.85
C LEU A 53 -16.85 -1.16 4.28
N GLN A 54 -18.10 -1.58 4.04
CA GLN A 54 -19.28 -0.81 4.43
C GLN A 54 -19.30 -0.51 5.94
N LYS A 55 -18.90 -1.49 6.76
CA LYS A 55 -18.78 -1.28 8.20
C LYS A 55 -17.71 -0.24 8.57
N VAL A 56 -16.55 -0.26 7.91
CA VAL A 56 -15.51 0.76 8.11
C VAL A 56 -16.04 2.15 7.76
N PHE A 57 -16.73 2.29 6.61
CA PHE A 57 -17.36 3.55 6.21
C PHE A 57 -18.41 4.03 7.21
N ASN A 58 -19.29 3.15 7.68
CA ASN A 58 -20.33 3.48 8.66
C ASN A 58 -19.76 3.93 10.01
N LEU A 59 -18.52 3.54 10.34
CA LEU A 59 -17.80 3.98 11.53
C LEU A 59 -17.02 5.30 11.31
N GLY A 60 -17.18 5.94 10.15
CA GLY A 60 -16.50 7.19 9.79
C GLY A 60 -15.04 7.00 9.38
N GLY A 61 -14.66 5.78 9.00
CA GLY A 61 -13.34 5.47 8.45
C GLY A 61 -13.35 5.32 6.94
N ILE A 62 -12.18 5.09 6.37
CA ILE A 62 -11.96 4.79 4.96
C ILE A 62 -11.43 3.36 4.86
N GLY A 63 -12.13 2.52 4.11
CA GLY A 63 -11.69 1.17 3.79
C GLY A 63 -11.12 1.10 2.38
N ILE A 64 -9.91 0.55 2.24
CA ILE A 64 -9.24 0.34 0.95
C ILE A 64 -9.11 -1.17 0.73
N LEU A 65 -9.53 -1.66 -0.44
CA LEU A 65 -9.31 -3.04 -0.86
C LEU A 65 -7.88 -3.18 -1.38
N ASN A 66 -7.08 -3.97 -0.68
CA ASN A 66 -5.65 -4.12 -0.99
C ASN A 66 -5.42 -4.82 -2.33
N ASP A 67 -6.32 -5.73 -2.73
CA ASP A 67 -6.32 -6.38 -4.04
C ASP A 67 -6.49 -5.40 -5.21
N LEU A 68 -7.05 -4.22 -4.96
CA LEU A 68 -7.17 -3.10 -5.90
C LEU A 68 -6.04 -2.09 -5.72
N THR A 69 -4.90 -2.48 -5.17
CA THR A 69 -3.70 -1.64 -5.08
C THR A 69 -2.46 -2.40 -5.56
N HIS A 70 -1.40 -1.68 -5.86
CA HIS A 70 -0.05 -2.25 -5.98
C HIS A 70 0.77 -2.07 -4.71
N CYS A 71 0.45 -1.07 -3.88
CA CYS A 71 1.27 -0.67 -2.74
C CYS A 71 0.86 -1.31 -1.40
N LEU A 72 -0.40 -1.68 -1.19
CA LEU A 72 -0.89 -2.31 0.03
C LEU A 72 -1.00 -3.82 -0.18
N ARG A 73 -0.09 -4.63 0.39
CA ARG A 73 -0.01 -6.09 0.11
C ARG A 73 -0.26 -6.98 1.33
N TYR A 74 -0.65 -6.40 2.45
CA TYR A 74 -0.91 -7.11 3.70
C TYR A 74 -2.38 -6.99 4.09
N GLY A 75 -3.06 -8.12 4.32
CA GLY A 75 -4.50 -8.15 4.54
C GLY A 75 -5.30 -7.95 3.26
N ASP A 76 -6.60 -8.18 3.33
CA ASP A 76 -7.55 -7.93 2.26
C ASP A 76 -8.00 -6.46 2.24
N ILE A 77 -8.13 -5.87 3.44
CA ILE A 77 -8.59 -4.49 3.63
C ILE A 77 -7.63 -3.73 4.53
N THR A 78 -7.31 -2.51 4.11
CA THR A 78 -6.67 -1.50 4.95
C THR A 78 -7.71 -0.49 5.39
N ALA A 79 -7.90 -0.34 6.70
CA ALA A 79 -8.80 0.65 7.29
C ALA A 79 -8.01 1.84 7.82
N VAL A 80 -8.49 3.04 7.55
CA VAL A 80 -7.90 4.33 7.95
C VAL A 80 -8.94 5.16 8.69
N ARG A 81 -8.54 5.90 9.73
CA ARG A 81 -9.41 6.88 10.39
C ARG A 81 -8.58 8.07 10.87
N GLY A 82 -8.88 9.26 10.36
CA GLY A 82 -8.02 10.42 10.55
C GLY A 82 -6.64 10.19 9.93
N ASP A 83 -5.60 10.72 10.55
CA ASP A 83 -4.20 10.65 10.05
C ASP A 83 -3.49 9.35 10.46
N SER A 84 -4.23 8.32 10.89
CA SER A 84 -3.66 7.08 11.40
C SER A 84 -4.23 5.86 10.68
N LEU A 85 -3.33 4.95 10.30
CA LEU A 85 -3.69 3.61 9.86
C LEU A 85 -4.43 2.90 11.01
N LEU A 86 -5.72 2.64 10.81
CA LEU A 86 -6.57 2.08 11.87
C LEU A 86 -6.32 0.58 12.02
N ALA A 87 -6.27 -0.16 10.92
CA ALA A 87 -6.10 -1.61 10.94
C ALA A 87 -5.76 -2.20 9.55
N ILE A 88 -5.01 -3.29 9.56
CA ILE A 88 -4.92 -4.23 8.45
C ILE A 88 -5.81 -5.44 8.78
N VAL A 89 -6.75 -5.77 7.91
CA VAL A 89 -7.75 -6.81 8.16
C VAL A 89 -7.68 -7.91 7.11
N GLU A 90 -7.63 -9.17 7.58
CA GLU A 90 -7.81 -10.37 6.76
C GLU A 90 -9.24 -10.91 6.98
N VAL A 91 -10.00 -11.05 5.90
CA VAL A 91 -11.38 -11.53 5.88
C VAL A 91 -11.38 -13.05 5.75
N LYS A 92 -11.64 -13.75 6.85
CA LYS A 92 -11.71 -15.21 6.86
C LYS A 92 -13.11 -15.69 6.49
N SER A 93 -13.27 -16.28 5.30
CA SER A 93 -14.53 -16.90 4.86
C SER A 93 -14.74 -18.35 5.37
N GLY A 94 -13.80 -18.92 6.14
CA GLY A 94 -13.93 -20.28 6.70
C GLY A 94 -12.99 -20.60 7.88
N ARG A 95 -13.25 -21.72 8.58
CA ARG A 95 -12.50 -22.16 9.78
C ARG A 95 -11.13 -22.82 9.50
N ASN A 96 -10.72 -22.96 8.23
CA ASN A 96 -9.52 -23.72 7.89
C ASN A 96 -8.23 -22.96 8.27
N ARG A 97 -7.55 -23.44 9.32
CA ARG A 97 -6.26 -22.94 9.82
C ARG A 97 -5.09 -23.62 9.10
N ASN A 98 -5.03 -23.51 7.78
CA ASN A 98 -3.94 -24.10 7.01
C ASN A 98 -2.63 -23.32 7.22
N GLN A 99 -1.48 -23.96 6.93
CA GLN A 99 -0.15 -23.36 7.09
C GLN A 99 -0.02 -22.02 6.34
N ARG A 100 -0.66 -21.88 5.17
CA ARG A 100 -0.72 -20.61 4.40
C ARG A 100 -1.38 -19.48 5.20
N ALA A 101 -2.54 -19.74 5.80
CA ALA A 101 -3.27 -18.76 6.59
C ALA A 101 -2.47 -18.33 7.85
N ARG A 102 -1.71 -19.26 8.44
CA ARG A 102 -0.77 -18.92 9.53
C ARG A 102 0.34 -17.99 9.05
N ARG A 103 0.98 -18.28 7.91
CA ARG A 103 2.03 -17.40 7.33
C ARG A 103 1.50 -16.00 7.02
N GLN A 104 0.28 -15.88 6.47
CA GLN A 104 -0.36 -14.59 6.24
C GLN A 104 -0.59 -13.83 7.56
N SER A 105 -1.16 -14.49 8.58
CA SER A 105 -1.38 -13.90 9.92
C SER A 105 -0.07 -13.39 10.53
N THR A 106 0.97 -14.22 10.56
CA THR A 106 2.28 -13.82 11.09
C THR A 106 2.89 -12.67 10.30
N GLY A 107 2.72 -12.64 8.98
CA GLY A 107 3.15 -11.51 8.16
C GLY A 107 2.42 -10.21 8.51
N ILE A 108 1.11 -10.27 8.74
CA ILE A 108 0.28 -9.15 9.16
C ILE A 108 0.67 -8.67 10.56
N GLU A 109 0.88 -9.59 11.51
CA GLU A 109 1.33 -9.28 12.86
C GLU A 109 2.66 -8.50 12.83
N ARG A 110 3.66 -9.00 12.08
CA ARG A 110 4.97 -8.35 11.97
C ARG A 110 4.91 -6.96 11.34
N ILE A 111 4.12 -6.77 10.28
CA ILE A 111 4.00 -5.44 9.65
C ILE A 111 3.25 -4.47 10.58
N VAL A 112 2.21 -4.92 11.28
CA VAL A 112 1.48 -4.09 12.24
C VAL A 112 2.38 -3.68 13.40
N ASP A 113 3.18 -4.60 13.93
CA ASP A 113 4.17 -4.29 14.96
C ASP A 113 5.17 -3.24 14.45
N TYR A 114 5.74 -3.45 13.26
CA TYR A 114 6.68 -2.50 12.66
C TYR A 114 6.09 -1.10 12.48
N LEU A 115 4.84 -1.00 12.02
CA LEU A 115 4.16 0.28 11.83
C LEU A 115 3.86 0.99 13.15
N LYS A 116 3.53 0.24 14.21
CA LYS A 116 3.19 0.79 15.53
C LYS A 116 4.41 1.21 16.35
N THR A 117 5.46 0.39 16.35
CA THR A 117 6.62 0.56 17.25
C THR A 117 7.85 1.12 16.53
N GLY A 118 7.82 1.12 15.20
CA GLY A 118 9.00 1.37 14.38
C GLY A 118 10.01 0.22 14.39
N THR A 119 9.74 -0.90 15.07
CA THR A 119 10.65 -2.05 15.17
C THR A 119 9.94 -3.39 15.01
N THR A 120 10.61 -4.37 14.40
CA THR A 120 10.12 -5.76 14.37
C THR A 120 11.27 -6.73 14.10
N ARG A 121 10.99 -8.03 14.11
CA ARG A 121 11.92 -9.08 13.68
C ARG A 121 11.36 -9.89 12.53
N ASP A 122 12.27 -10.39 11.69
CA ASP A 122 11.98 -11.34 10.63
C ASP A 122 10.95 -10.84 9.60
N LEU A 123 10.96 -9.53 9.29
CA LEU A 123 10.04 -8.93 8.32
C LEU A 123 10.41 -9.36 6.90
N TYR A 124 9.41 -9.54 6.04
CA TYR A 124 9.57 -10.01 4.64
C TYR A 124 10.24 -11.39 4.49
N GLY A 125 10.30 -12.19 5.58
CA GLY A 125 11.02 -13.47 5.56
C GLY A 125 12.54 -13.33 5.64
N ILE A 126 13.06 -12.12 5.87
CA ILE A 126 14.48 -11.84 6.06
C ILE A 126 14.77 -11.90 7.55
N GLN A 127 15.68 -12.77 7.98
CA GLN A 127 16.05 -12.88 9.39
C GLN A 127 16.75 -11.62 9.89
N GLY A 128 16.38 -11.15 11.07
CA GLY A 128 17.03 -10.01 11.73
C GLY A 128 16.07 -8.94 12.25
N GLU A 129 16.65 -7.89 12.81
CA GLU A 129 15.91 -6.73 13.34
C GLU A 129 15.67 -5.69 12.25
N PHE A 130 14.44 -5.21 12.17
CA PHE A 130 14.04 -4.10 11.32
C PHE A 130 13.72 -2.91 12.21
N LYS A 131 14.28 -1.75 11.88
CA LYS A 131 14.07 -0.51 12.63
C LYS A 131 13.84 0.67 11.70
N ARG A 132 12.83 1.48 12.02
CA ARG A 132 12.51 2.75 11.38
C ARG A 132 13.40 3.83 12.01
N PHE A 133 14.03 4.63 11.16
CA PHE A 133 14.83 5.78 11.57
C PHE A 133 14.19 7.04 11.00
N ALA A 134 14.14 8.10 11.80
CA ALA A 134 13.75 9.42 11.31
C ALA A 134 14.82 9.92 10.33
N VAL A 135 14.38 10.31 9.14
CA VAL A 135 15.24 11.02 8.20
C VAL A 135 15.37 12.45 8.72
N ARG A 136 16.60 12.93 8.90
CA ARG A 136 16.88 14.26 9.48
C ARG A 136 16.79 15.42 8.47
N GLY A 137 16.49 15.14 7.20
CA GLY A 137 16.35 16.15 6.16
C GLY A 137 14.90 16.60 6.01
N GLU A 138 14.70 17.88 5.70
CA GLU A 138 13.39 18.36 5.26
C GLU A 138 12.97 17.65 3.97
N GLU A 139 11.69 17.28 3.89
CA GLU A 139 11.14 16.74 2.66
C GLU A 139 11.08 17.82 1.60
N VAL A 140 11.82 17.63 0.51
CA VAL A 140 11.72 18.49 -0.67
C VAL A 140 10.68 17.88 -1.61
N ASN A 141 9.62 18.64 -1.88
CA ASN A 141 8.57 18.24 -2.81
C ASN A 141 8.74 18.99 -4.14
N HIS A 142 8.86 18.25 -5.25
CA HIS A 142 9.07 18.82 -6.58
C HIS A 142 7.81 18.79 -7.47
N ARG A 143 6.63 18.69 -6.87
CA ARG A 143 5.35 18.58 -7.61
C ARG A 143 5.16 19.71 -8.62
N GLU A 144 5.45 20.96 -8.26
CA GLU A 144 5.28 22.10 -9.16
C GLU A 144 6.18 22.00 -10.39
N ARG A 145 7.44 21.59 -10.19
CA ARG A 145 8.40 21.35 -11.28
C ARG A 145 7.93 20.21 -12.17
N MET A 146 7.46 19.11 -11.59
CA MET A 146 6.86 18.01 -12.35
C MET A 146 5.64 18.46 -13.17
N ASP A 147 4.73 19.22 -12.57
CA ASP A 147 3.53 19.74 -13.25
C ASP A 147 3.92 20.64 -14.44
N ALA A 148 4.97 21.47 -14.27
CA ALA A 148 5.52 22.29 -15.34
C ALA A 148 6.10 21.44 -16.48
N ILE A 149 6.89 20.40 -16.17
CA ILE A 149 7.46 19.48 -17.16
C ILE A 149 6.35 18.76 -17.93
N ILE A 150 5.31 18.27 -17.25
CA ILE A 150 4.17 17.60 -17.88
C ILE A 150 3.42 18.54 -18.82
N ARG A 151 3.14 19.77 -18.38
CA ARG A 151 2.47 20.79 -19.23
C ARG A 151 3.30 21.11 -20.46
N LYS A 152 4.62 21.28 -20.30
CA LYS A 152 5.53 21.55 -21.41
C LYS A 152 5.62 20.37 -22.38
N ALA A 153 5.77 19.14 -21.88
CA ALA A 153 5.78 17.94 -22.71
C ALA A 153 4.48 17.76 -23.52
N ARG A 154 3.31 18.11 -22.95
CA ARG A 154 2.05 18.09 -23.69
C ARG A 154 2.01 19.08 -24.86
N LYS A 155 2.71 20.22 -24.74
CA LYS A 155 2.80 21.24 -25.78
C LYS A 155 3.86 20.90 -26.83
N ASP A 156 5.04 20.48 -26.38
CA ASP A 156 6.26 20.40 -27.19
C ASP A 156 6.60 18.96 -27.61
N GLY A 157 5.80 17.97 -27.18
CA GLY A 157 6.01 16.53 -27.42
C GLY A 157 6.99 15.86 -26.47
N LEU A 158 8.01 16.58 -25.99
CA LEU A 158 8.99 16.10 -25.01
C LEU A 158 9.45 17.25 -24.10
N SER A 159 9.65 16.96 -22.82
CA SER A 159 10.32 17.87 -21.87
C SER A 159 11.04 17.07 -20.80
N TRP A 160 12.18 17.58 -20.33
CA TRP A 160 12.96 16.97 -19.24
C TRP A 160 13.65 18.07 -18.41
N GLU A 161 13.95 17.75 -17.15
CA GLU A 161 14.69 18.60 -16.21
C GLU A 161 15.35 17.69 -15.16
N GLU A 162 16.58 18.00 -14.73
CA GLU A 162 17.20 17.34 -13.58
C GLU A 162 16.66 17.96 -12.29
N VAL A 163 15.87 17.19 -11.55
CA VAL A 163 15.13 17.70 -10.39
C VAL A 163 15.96 17.59 -9.11
N GLU A 164 16.80 16.55 -9.01
CA GLU A 164 17.73 16.31 -7.91
C GLU A 164 19.04 15.80 -8.50
N ARG A 165 20.18 16.28 -7.96
CA ARG A 165 21.49 15.72 -8.31
C ARG A 165 21.61 14.35 -7.67
N ALA A 166 22.10 13.37 -8.43
CA ALA A 166 22.53 12.10 -7.86
C ALA A 166 23.57 12.38 -6.75
N PHE A 167 23.45 11.70 -5.61
CA PHE A 167 24.40 11.82 -4.49
C PHE A 167 25.82 11.63 -5.01
N SER A 168 26.62 12.70 -5.07
CA SER A 168 28.06 12.61 -5.21
C SER A 168 28.60 12.11 -3.87
N MET A 169 29.16 10.90 -3.85
CA MET A 169 29.99 10.48 -2.72
C MET A 169 31.21 11.41 -2.68
N SER A 170 31.18 12.37 -1.77
CA SER A 170 32.35 13.14 -1.33
C SER A 170 33.09 12.39 -0.23
#